data_AF-A0A1T4KZ23-F1
#
_entry.id   AF-A0A1T4KZ23-F1
#
_cell.length_a   1.000
_cell.length_b   1.000
_cell.length_c   1.000
_cell.angle_alpha   90.00
_cell.angle_beta   90.00
_cell.angle_gamma   90.00
#
_symmetry.space_group_name_H-M   'P 1'
#
loop_
_entity.id
_entity.type
_entity.pdbx_description
1 polymer ?
#
loop_
_entity_poly.entity_id
_entity_poly.type
_entity_poly.pdbx_seq_one_letter_code
_entity_poly.pdbx_strand_id
1 'polypeptide(L)'
;MAEKKMNFTLHQRKAVVGKLKGQMVQVALPSGRNRVSFRHFCERVAKATTFTHQEVSAVLNYAIEIAKDIVSEGDMVEFGDMGVLKPSFRSMVVPVDEKFLSTRHIVKPVIKLHPSKEYFTLNNIQYERIEPKSKKDTPTPGVQPPPSPGNPPSDPEASGEGI
;
A
#
# COMPACT_ATOMS: atom_id res chain seq x y z
N MET A 1 8.62 5.09 -29.28
CA MET A 1 8.60 4.66 -27.86
C MET A 1 7.82 5.71 -27.08
N ALA A 2 6.80 5.33 -26.30
CA ALA A 2 6.01 6.31 -25.55
C ALA A 2 6.87 6.97 -24.46
N GLU A 3 6.87 8.29 -24.41
CA GLU A 3 7.54 9.09 -23.38
C GLU A 3 6.91 8.80 -22.01
N LYS A 4 7.64 8.14 -21.11
CA LYS A 4 7.14 7.77 -19.78
C LYS A 4 7.43 8.92 -18.81
N LYS A 5 6.38 9.62 -18.36
CA LYS A 5 6.48 10.73 -17.40
C LYS A 5 6.10 10.30 -15.99
N MET A 6 6.86 10.74 -14.99
CA MET A 6 6.54 10.58 -13.58
C MET A 6 6.34 11.93 -12.92
N ASN A 7 5.10 12.17 -12.48
CA ASN A 7 4.72 13.43 -11.87
C ASN A 7 5.18 13.48 -10.41
N PHE A 8 5.59 14.66 -9.95
CA PHE A 8 5.96 14.90 -8.55
C PHE A 8 5.43 16.24 -8.02
N THR A 9 5.26 16.31 -6.72
CA THR A 9 4.93 17.53 -5.97
C THR A 9 6.06 17.83 -4.99
N LEU A 10 6.29 19.11 -4.69
CA LEU A 10 7.30 19.49 -3.69
C LEU A 10 6.64 19.71 -2.33
N HIS A 11 7.25 19.10 -1.30
CA HIS A 11 6.81 19.21 0.08
C HIS A 11 7.91 19.80 0.93
N GLN A 12 7.57 20.67 1.86
CA GLN A 12 8.50 21.23 2.82
C GLN A 12 8.36 20.48 4.16
N ARG A 13 9.48 20.06 4.75
CA ARG A 13 9.49 19.45 6.08
C ARG A 13 10.81 19.73 6.79
N LYS A 14 10.79 19.70 8.13
CA LYS A 14 12.01 19.77 8.93
C LYS A 14 12.81 18.47 8.74
N ALA A 15 14.08 18.59 8.38
CA ALA A 15 14.95 17.43 8.23
C ALA A 15 15.25 16.81 9.61
N VAL A 16 15.05 15.50 9.71
CA VAL A 16 15.24 14.72 10.96
C VAL A 16 16.62 14.07 11.02
N VAL A 17 17.24 13.83 9.85
CA VAL A 17 18.47 13.04 9.69
C VAL A 17 19.41 13.73 8.71
N GLY A 18 20.72 13.56 8.91
CA GLY A 18 21.77 14.04 8.01
C GLY A 18 22.29 15.44 8.36
N LYS A 19 23.11 16.01 7.47
CA LYS A 19 23.81 17.29 7.69
C LYS A 19 22.86 18.49 7.85
N LEU A 20 21.65 18.41 7.31
CA LEU A 20 20.63 19.47 7.37
C LEU A 20 19.66 19.31 8.55
N LYS A 21 19.97 18.45 9.53
CA LYS A 21 19.09 18.17 10.67
C LYS A 21 18.65 19.46 11.37
N GLY A 22 17.34 19.60 11.57
CA GLY A 22 16.75 20.78 12.20
C GLY A 22 16.38 21.91 11.24
N GLN A 23 16.82 21.87 9.97
CA GLN A 23 16.47 22.88 8.97
C GLN A 23 15.24 22.48 8.15
N MET A 24 14.54 23.47 7.60
CA MET A 24 13.45 23.25 6.65
C MET A 24 14.03 22.85 5.30
N VAL A 25 13.68 21.66 4.82
CA VAL A 25 14.11 21.12 3.54
C VAL A 25 12.93 20.89 2.62
N GLN A 26 13.19 20.91 1.31
CA GLN A 26 12.21 20.57 0.29
C GLN A 26 12.48 19.17 -0.26
N VAL A 27 11.43 18.36 -0.39
CA VAL A 27 11.51 16.98 -0.90
C VAL A 27 10.48 16.79 -2.00
N ALA A 28 10.89 16.16 -3.10
CA ALA A 28 9.98 15.73 -4.16
C ALA A 28 9.29 14.42 -3.76
N LEU A 29 7.96 14.42 -3.77
CA LEU A 29 7.14 13.22 -3.59
C LEU A 29 6.41 12.91 -4.90
N PRO A 30 6.43 11.65 -5.36
CA PRO A 30 5.67 11.26 -6.54
C PRO A 30 4.18 11.53 -6.35
N SER A 31 3.50 11.94 -7.42
CA SER A 31 2.10 12.32 -7.40
C SER A 31 1.36 11.83 -8.66
N GLY A 32 0.03 11.92 -8.66
CA GLY A 32 -0.80 11.57 -9.82
C GLY A 32 -0.84 10.07 -10.18
N ARG A 33 -0.48 9.18 -9.26
CA ARG A 33 -0.51 7.73 -9.51
C ARG A 33 -1.91 7.16 -9.30
N ASN A 34 -2.45 6.51 -10.33
CA ASN A 34 -3.68 5.74 -10.23
C ASN A 34 -3.37 4.27 -9.99
N ARG A 35 -4.14 3.63 -9.09
CA ARG A 35 -4.07 2.19 -8.91
C ARG A 35 -4.79 1.51 -10.09
N VAL A 36 -4.08 0.63 -10.78
CA VAL A 36 -4.69 -0.29 -11.75
C VAL A 36 -5.23 -1.49 -10.98
N SER A 37 -6.51 -1.82 -11.16
CA SER A 37 -7.11 -3.01 -10.57
C SER A 37 -6.59 -4.28 -11.25
N PHE A 38 -6.62 -5.41 -10.54
CA PHE A 38 -6.18 -6.69 -11.10
C PHE A 38 -6.95 -7.05 -12.38
N ARG A 39 -8.27 -6.88 -12.36
CA ARG A 39 -9.12 -7.08 -13.56
C ARG A 39 -8.65 -6.24 -14.75
N HIS A 40 -8.43 -4.93 -14.55
CA HIS A 40 -8.01 -4.06 -15.64
C HIS A 40 -6.58 -4.37 -16.13
N PHE A 41 -5.72 -4.85 -15.24
CA PHE A 41 -4.42 -5.39 -15.61
C PHE A 41 -4.58 -6.64 -16.51
N CYS A 42 -5.39 -7.62 -16.10
CA CYS A 42 -5.68 -8.82 -16.90
C CYS A 42 -6.29 -8.48 -18.26
N GLU A 43 -7.18 -7.49 -18.34
CA GLU A 43 -7.73 -6.98 -19.61
C GLU A 43 -6.64 -6.45 -20.55
N ARG A 44 -5.62 -5.76 -20.01
CA ARG A 44 -4.50 -5.25 -20.82
C ARG A 44 -3.60 -6.37 -21.32
N VAL A 45 -3.34 -7.37 -20.50
CA VAL A 45 -2.57 -8.56 -20.91
C VAL A 45 -3.34 -9.36 -21.97
N ALA A 46 -4.63 -9.59 -21.73
CA ALA A 46 -5.53 -10.29 -22.67
C ALA A 46 -5.49 -9.67 -24.07
N LYS A 47 -5.50 -8.33 -24.19
CA LYS A 47 -5.40 -7.62 -25.48
C LYS A 47 -4.15 -7.93 -26.30
N ALA A 48 -3.06 -8.34 -25.65
CA ALA A 48 -1.81 -8.70 -26.32
C ALA A 48 -1.69 -10.21 -26.60
N THR A 49 -2.71 -10.99 -26.24
CA THR A 49 -2.74 -12.45 -26.33
C THR A 49 -4.06 -12.93 -26.93
N THR A 50 -4.25 -14.24 -27.05
CA THR A 50 -5.54 -14.83 -27.46
C THR A 50 -6.45 -15.17 -26.27
N PHE A 51 -5.98 -14.98 -25.03
CA PHE A 51 -6.75 -15.27 -23.83
C PHE A 51 -7.78 -14.17 -23.53
N THR A 52 -8.89 -14.58 -22.95
CA THR A 52 -9.83 -13.70 -22.26
C THR A 52 -9.23 -13.18 -20.94
N HIS A 53 -9.74 -12.06 -20.45
CA HIS A 53 -9.30 -11.50 -19.17
C HIS A 53 -9.51 -12.46 -17.97
N GLN A 54 -10.53 -13.34 -18.05
CA GLN A 54 -10.81 -14.35 -17.03
C GLN A 54 -9.77 -15.46 -17.04
N GLU A 55 -9.39 -15.95 -18.23
CA GLU A 55 -8.32 -16.95 -18.38
C GLU A 55 -6.98 -16.40 -17.87
N VAL A 56 -6.63 -15.17 -18.25
CA VAL A 56 -5.41 -14.52 -17.73
C VAL A 56 -5.43 -14.42 -16.21
N SER A 57 -6.56 -14.01 -15.63
CA SER A 57 -6.74 -13.94 -14.18
C SER A 57 -6.54 -15.31 -13.51
N ALA A 58 -7.13 -16.36 -14.08
CA ALA A 58 -7.00 -17.72 -13.57
C ALA A 58 -5.55 -18.21 -13.62
N VAL A 59 -4.88 -18.03 -14.76
CA VAL A 59 -3.47 -18.41 -14.95
C VAL A 59 -2.57 -17.70 -13.94
N LEU A 60 -2.73 -16.38 -13.74
CA LEU A 60 -1.90 -15.63 -12.81
C LEU A 60 -2.08 -16.08 -11.35
N ASN A 61 -3.33 -16.32 -10.92
CA ASN A 61 -3.59 -16.79 -9.56
C ASN A 61 -3.06 -18.21 -9.36
N TYR A 62 -3.31 -19.09 -10.32
CA TYR A 62 -2.87 -20.49 -10.23
C TYR A 62 -1.34 -20.63 -10.31
N ALA A 63 -0.67 -19.79 -11.10
CA ALA A 63 0.79 -19.73 -11.12
C ALA A 63 1.37 -19.35 -9.75
N ILE A 64 0.71 -18.47 -8.98
CA ILE A 64 1.13 -18.11 -7.63
C ILE A 64 0.97 -19.28 -6.66
N GLU A 65 -0.12 -20.05 -6.80
CA GLU A 65 -0.36 -21.26 -5.99
C GLU A 65 0.69 -22.33 -6.27
N ILE A 66 0.93 -22.67 -7.54
CA ILE A 66 1.98 -23.62 -7.93
C ILE A 66 3.35 -23.15 -7.44
N ALA A 67 3.67 -21.87 -7.63
CA ALA A 67 4.94 -21.32 -7.17
C ALA A 67 5.11 -21.44 -5.65
N LYS A 68 4.02 -21.28 -4.88
CA LYS A 68 4.03 -21.46 -3.44
C LYS A 68 4.29 -22.91 -3.05
N ASP A 69 3.70 -23.86 -3.76
CA ASP A 69 3.88 -25.29 -3.48
C ASP A 69 5.34 -25.71 -3.72
N ILE A 70 5.90 -25.35 -4.89
CA ILE A 70 7.32 -25.58 -5.23
C ILE A 70 8.24 -25.00 -4.14
N VAL A 71 8.00 -23.75 -3.73
CA VAL A 71 8.84 -23.10 -2.70
C VAL A 71 8.67 -23.75 -1.33
N SER A 72 7.49 -24.28 -1.03
CA SER A 72 7.22 -24.96 0.24
C SER A 72 7.93 -26.31 0.33
N GLU A 73 8.24 -26.94 -0.81
CA GLU A 73 9.06 -28.15 -0.90
C GLU A 73 10.56 -27.88 -0.71
N GLY A 74 10.97 -26.61 -0.73
CA GLY A 74 12.36 -26.19 -0.54
C GLY A 74 13.05 -25.70 -1.82
N ASP A 75 12.36 -25.79 -2.96
CA ASP A 75 12.89 -25.34 -4.24
C ASP A 75 12.77 -23.82 -4.43
N MET A 76 13.48 -23.30 -5.43
CA MET A 76 13.37 -21.91 -5.86
C MET A 76 12.67 -21.85 -7.20
N VAL A 77 11.79 -20.87 -7.39
CA VAL A 77 11.06 -20.68 -8.65
C VAL A 77 11.27 -19.27 -9.19
N GLU A 78 11.66 -19.19 -10.46
CA GLU A 78 11.74 -17.93 -11.19
C GLU A 78 10.34 -17.55 -11.68
N PHE A 79 9.84 -16.39 -11.26
CA PHE A 79 8.50 -15.92 -11.57
C PHE A 79 8.56 -14.86 -12.68
N GLY A 80 8.96 -15.31 -13.86
CA GLY A 80 9.26 -14.45 -15.01
C GLY A 80 10.26 -13.35 -14.67
N ASP A 81 10.17 -12.23 -15.37
CA ASP A 81 11.10 -11.10 -15.19
C ASP A 81 10.99 -10.42 -13.81
N MET A 82 9.96 -10.73 -13.01
CA MET A 82 9.80 -10.15 -11.67
C MET A 82 10.92 -10.60 -10.73
N GLY A 83 11.46 -11.81 -10.91
CA GLY A 83 12.57 -12.35 -10.12
C GLY A 83 12.25 -13.71 -9.51
N VAL A 84 12.97 -14.05 -8.43
CA VAL A 84 12.99 -15.43 -7.90
C VAL A 84 12.32 -15.51 -6.54
N LEU A 85 11.37 -16.41 -6.38
CA LEU A 85 10.78 -16.77 -5.09
C LEU A 85 11.63 -17.86 -4.44
N LYS A 86 12.01 -17.64 -3.17
CA LYS A 86 12.87 -18.54 -2.41
C LYS A 86 12.29 -18.85 -1.03
N PRO A 87 12.50 -20.07 -0.51
CA PRO A 87 12.15 -20.38 0.85
C PRO A 87 13.15 -19.71 1.80
N SER A 88 12.65 -19.21 2.91
CA SER A 88 13.48 -18.62 3.96
C SER A 88 12.83 -18.87 5.31
N PHE A 89 13.62 -18.80 6.37
CA PHE A 89 13.12 -18.88 7.74
C PHE A 89 13.93 -17.93 8.62
N ARG A 90 13.41 -17.67 9.82
CA ARG A 90 14.15 -16.94 10.85
C ARG A 90 14.81 -17.94 11.79
N SER A 91 16.13 -17.89 11.90
CA SER A 91 16.88 -18.65 12.91
C SER A 91 17.00 -17.84 14.19
N MET A 92 16.86 -18.49 15.33
CA MET A 92 17.31 -17.96 16.62
C MET A 92 18.83 -18.10 16.72
N VAL A 93 19.46 -17.16 17.42
CA VAL A 93 20.89 -17.21 17.69
C VAL A 93 21.09 -18.03 18.96
N VAL A 94 21.92 -19.06 18.88
CA VAL A 94 22.20 -20.00 19.96
C VAL A 94 23.72 -20.07 20.13
N PRO A 95 24.24 -20.03 21.37
CA PRO A 95 25.67 -20.22 21.64
C PRO A 95 26.20 -21.55 21.07
N VAL A 96 27.48 -21.59 20.68
CA VAL A 96 28.08 -22.74 19.98
C VAL A 96 28.20 -23.98 20.88
N ASP A 97 28.27 -23.75 22.18
CA ASP A 97 28.31 -24.75 23.25
C ASP A 97 26.93 -25.38 23.55
N GLU A 98 25.84 -24.79 23.06
CA GLU A 98 24.48 -25.31 23.21
C GLU A 98 24.00 -26.09 21.98
N LYS A 99 23.20 -27.14 22.21
CA LYS A 99 22.65 -27.96 21.12
C LYS A 99 21.57 -27.19 20.35
N PHE A 100 21.81 -26.98 19.05
CA PHE A 100 20.81 -26.39 18.17
C PHE A 100 19.68 -27.39 17.84
N LEU A 101 18.45 -27.07 18.22
CA LEU A 101 17.25 -27.84 17.92
C LEU A 101 16.40 -27.14 16.85
N SER A 102 16.32 -27.71 15.65
CA SER A 102 15.59 -27.13 14.51
C SER A 102 14.14 -26.78 14.85
N THR A 103 13.43 -27.66 15.58
CA THR A 103 12.03 -27.45 15.97
C THR A 103 11.82 -26.22 16.88
N ARG A 104 12.83 -25.83 17.66
CA ARG A 104 12.74 -24.69 18.59
C ARG A 104 13.40 -23.43 18.05
N HIS A 105 14.51 -23.58 17.34
CA HIS A 105 15.37 -22.47 16.94
C HIS A 105 15.13 -22.01 15.50
N ILE A 106 14.47 -22.81 14.66
CA ILE A 106 13.99 -22.37 13.35
C ILE A 106 12.53 -21.99 13.49
N VAL A 107 12.23 -20.73 13.19
CA VAL A 107 10.88 -20.19 13.31
C VAL A 107 10.47 -19.46 12.04
N LYS A 108 9.16 -19.40 11.79
CA LYS A 108 8.54 -18.60 10.73
C LYS A 108 9.12 -18.90 9.33
N PRO A 109 8.81 -20.06 8.73
CA PRO A 109 9.05 -20.26 7.31
C PRO A 109 8.26 -19.21 6.51
N VAL A 110 8.92 -18.58 5.55
CA VAL A 110 8.37 -17.51 4.72
C VAL A 110 8.90 -17.63 3.29
N ILE A 111 8.12 -17.17 2.33
CA ILE A 111 8.56 -17.01 0.94
C ILE A 111 9.12 -15.59 0.77
N LYS A 112 10.32 -15.47 0.22
CA LYS A 112 10.94 -14.20 -0.12
C LYS A 112 11.05 -14.05 -1.63
N LEU A 113 10.57 -12.92 -2.14
CA LEU A 113 10.87 -12.49 -3.49
C LEU A 113 12.25 -11.82 -3.52
N HIS A 114 13.12 -12.31 -4.38
CA HIS A 114 14.36 -11.66 -4.80
C HIS A 114 14.09 -10.92 -6.10
N PRO A 115 13.91 -9.58 -6.05
CA PRO A 115 13.50 -8.80 -7.21
C PRO A 115 14.58 -8.78 -8.30
N SER A 116 14.18 -8.93 -9.56
CA SER A 116 15.10 -8.74 -10.69
C SER A 116 15.55 -7.28 -10.77
N LYS A 117 16.86 -7.05 -10.85
CA LYS A 117 17.40 -5.68 -10.98
C LYS A 117 16.93 -5.01 -12.25
N GLU A 118 16.86 -5.76 -13.35
CA GLU A 118 16.48 -5.23 -14.65
C GLU A 118 15.02 -4.77 -14.65
N TYR A 119 14.10 -5.63 -14.19
CA TYR A 119 12.67 -5.30 -14.13
C TYR A 119 12.36 -4.14 -13.19
N PHE A 120 13.02 -4.09 -12.02
CA PHE A 120 12.77 -3.06 -11.00
C PHE A 120 13.54 -1.75 -11.25
N THR A 121 14.35 -1.67 -12.31
CA THR A 121 15.02 -0.43 -12.70
C THR A 121 14.22 0.30 -13.76
N LEU A 122 13.74 1.51 -13.43
CA LEU A 122 13.03 2.36 -14.39
C LEU A 122 14.03 3.21 -15.19
N ASN A 123 14.18 2.87 -16.47
CA ASN A 123 15.00 3.63 -17.42
C ASN A 123 14.13 4.60 -18.23
N ASN A 124 14.74 5.69 -18.70
CA ASN A 124 14.13 6.67 -19.61
C ASN A 124 12.84 7.32 -19.07
N ILE A 125 12.80 7.63 -17.77
CA ILE A 125 11.68 8.34 -17.13
C ILE A 125 11.99 9.84 -17.10
N GLN A 126 11.05 10.66 -17.57
CA GLN A 126 11.08 12.11 -17.40
C GLN A 126 10.29 12.51 -16.15
N TYR A 127 10.74 13.56 -15.47
CA TYR A 127 10.08 14.07 -14.27
C TYR A 127 9.31 15.35 -14.59
N GLU A 128 8.04 15.38 -14.20
CA GLU A 128 7.18 16.54 -14.37
C GLU A 128 6.68 17.04 -13.03
N ARG A 129 6.91 18.33 -12.73
CA ARG A 129 6.39 18.93 -11.51
C ARG A 129 4.92 19.30 -11.72
N ILE A 130 4.07 18.86 -10.79
CA ILE A 130 2.67 19.26 -10.75
C ILE A 130 2.38 20.02 -9.45
N GLU A 131 1.40 20.92 -9.51
CA GLU A 131 0.90 21.59 -8.32
C GLU A 131 -0.01 20.65 -7.51
N PRO A 132 0.11 20.62 -6.17
CA PRO A 132 -0.77 19.82 -5.34
C PRO A 132 -2.21 20.34 -5.49
N LYS A 133 -3.14 19.46 -5.90
CA LYS A 133 -4.56 19.78 -5.90
C LYS A 133 -4.99 20.15 -4.47
N SER A 134 -5.53 21.35 -4.29
CA SER A 134 -6.15 21.76 -3.03
C SER A 134 -7.21 20.73 -2.66
N LYS A 135 -7.13 20.16 -1.44
CA LYS A 135 -8.24 19.36 -0.90
C LYS A 135 -9.46 20.29 -0.88
N LYS A 136 -10.48 19.99 -1.68
CA LYS A 136 -11.81 20.57 -1.43
C LYS A 136 -12.24 20.05 -0.06
N ASP A 137 -12.57 20.96 0.84
CA ASP A 137 -13.08 20.64 2.16
C ASP A 137 -14.26 19.68 2.02
N THR A 138 -14.07 18.47 2.52
CA THR A 138 -15.19 17.58 2.82
C THR A 138 -15.74 18.08 4.15
N PRO A 139 -17.01 18.49 4.24
CA PRO A 139 -17.56 18.95 5.51
C PRO A 139 -17.52 17.78 6.49
N THR A 140 -16.83 17.98 7.61
CA THR A 140 -16.75 17.03 8.72
C THR A 140 -18.16 16.74 9.24
N PRO A 141 -18.66 15.49 9.23
CA PRO A 141 -19.91 15.17 9.88
C PRO A 141 -19.69 15.13 11.39
N GLY A 142 -20.41 15.98 12.13
CA GLY A 142 -20.73 15.75 13.54
C GLY A 142 -19.80 16.39 14.57
N VAL A 143 -20.08 17.65 14.91
CA VAL A 143 -19.97 18.12 16.30
C VAL A 143 -21.30 18.82 16.62
N GLN A 144 -22.20 18.13 17.33
CA GLN A 144 -23.30 18.81 18.01
C GLN A 144 -22.73 19.65 19.15
N PRO A 145 -23.11 20.93 19.29
CA PRO A 145 -22.79 21.70 20.49
C PRO A 145 -23.45 21.06 21.73
N PRO A 146 -22.82 21.11 22.91
CA PRO A 146 -23.40 20.56 24.14
C PRO A 146 -24.69 21.29 24.53
N PRO A 147 -25.65 20.62 25.21
CA PRO A 147 -26.91 21.23 25.63
C PRO A 147 -26.67 22.25 26.76
N SER A 148 -27.25 23.45 26.61
CA SER A 148 -27.23 24.51 27.63
C SER A 148 -28.04 24.11 28.88
N PRO A 149 -27.58 24.46 30.10
CA PRO A 149 -28.35 24.22 31.33
C PRO A 149 -29.55 25.15 31.43
N GLY A 150 -30.69 24.59 31.86
CA GLY A 150 -32.03 25.18 31.73
C GLY A 150 -32.35 26.42 32.56
N ASN A 151 -33.43 27.08 32.12
CA ASN A 151 -34.21 28.02 32.92
C ASN A 151 -35.50 27.34 33.43
N PRO A 152 -35.96 27.63 34.65
CA PRO A 152 -37.13 27.00 35.26
C PRO A 152 -38.46 27.48 34.62
N PRO A 153 -39.54 26.71 34.78
CA PRO A 153 -40.82 26.96 34.12
C PRO A 153 -41.56 28.15 34.73
N SER A 154 -42.17 28.97 33.87
CA SER A 154 -43.21 29.93 34.24
C SER A 154 -44.57 29.26 34.00
N ASP A 155 -45.37 29.15 35.06
CA ASP A 155 -46.68 28.50 35.06
C ASP A 155 -47.72 29.19 34.15
N PRO A 156 -48.80 28.47 33.77
CA PRO A 156 -49.71 28.84 32.70
C PRO A 156 -50.92 29.63 33.23
N GLU A 157 -51.32 30.68 32.52
CA GLU A 157 -52.60 31.36 32.75
C GLU A 157 -53.38 31.41 31.44
N ALA A 158 -54.25 30.42 31.25
CA ALA A 158 -55.28 30.40 30.23
C ALA A 158 -56.65 30.38 30.93
N SER A 159 -57.22 31.57 31.13
CA SER A 159 -58.65 31.77 31.43
C SER A 159 -59.45 31.64 30.12
N GLY A 160 -60.35 30.66 29.98
CA GLY A 160 -61.82 30.79 30.14
C GLY A 160 -62.47 31.32 28.84
N GLU A 161 -63.56 30.81 28.26
CA GLU A 161 -64.75 30.10 28.76
C GLU A 161 -65.54 29.46 27.59
N GLY A 162 -66.45 28.52 27.92
CA GLY A 162 -67.77 28.26 27.27
C GLY A 162 -67.77 27.51 25.94
N ILE A 163 -68.61 26.49 25.67
CA ILE A 163 -69.84 25.93 26.26
C ILE A 163 -69.81 24.42 25.98
#